data_AF-A0A378MEZ0-F1
#
_entry.id   AF-A0A378MEZ0-F1
#
_cell.length_a   1.000
_cell.length_b   1.000
_cell.length_c   1.000
_cell.angle_alpha   90.00
_cell.angle_beta   90.00
_cell.angle_gamma   90.00
#
_symmetry.space_group_name_H-M   'P 1'
#
loop_
_entity.id
_entity.type
_entity.pdbx_description
1 polymer ?
#
loop_
_entity_poly.entity_id
_entity_poly.type
_entity_poly.pdbx_seq_one_letter_code
_entity_poly.pdbx_strand_id
1 'polypeptide(L)' 'MSYAKRGRNAKSYSIPKNVDPKIYNLSTAFEAVIGYLHLADEETRLTEVMEKAREIVENKK' A
#
# COMPACT_ATOMS: atom_id res chain seq x y z
N MET A 1 -1.57 1.41 -16.50
CA MET A 1 -0.68 1.01 -15.38
C MET A 1 -1.43 1.28 -14.08
N SER A 2 -1.68 0.27 -13.23
CA SER A 2 -2.43 0.46 -11.96
C SER A 2 -1.68 1.36 -10.96
N TYR A 3 -2.39 2.04 -10.04
CA TYR A 3 -1.80 2.85 -8.96
C TYR A 3 -0.82 2.06 -8.08
N ALA A 4 -1.12 0.80 -7.74
CA ALA A 4 -0.20 -0.09 -7.04
C ALA A 4 1.14 -0.27 -7.79
N LYS A 5 1.08 -0.53 -9.10
CA LYS A 5 2.27 -0.69 -9.95
C LYS A 5 3.07 0.62 -10.09
N ARG A 6 2.42 1.78 -10.00
CA ARG A 6 3.08 3.08 -9.93
C ARG A 6 3.82 3.26 -8.60
N GLY A 7 3.16 3.00 -7.47
CA GLY A 7 3.77 3.08 -6.13
C GLY A 7 4.96 2.14 -5.98
N ARG A 8 4.82 0.87 -6.40
CA ARG A 8 5.90 -0.13 -6.33
C ARG A 8 7.16 0.27 -7.10
N ASN A 9 7.00 0.99 -8.20
CA ASN A 9 8.08 1.38 -9.10
C ASN A 9 8.54 2.82 -8.88
N ALA A 10 8.01 3.51 -7.86
CA ALA A 10 8.46 4.85 -7.51
C ALA A 10 9.93 4.78 -7.09
N LYS A 11 10.78 5.63 -7.69
CA LYS A 11 12.18 5.70 -7.30
C LYS A 11 12.27 6.46 -5.98
N SER A 12 12.71 5.79 -4.91
CA SER A 12 13.08 6.47 -3.68
C SER A 12 14.56 6.86 -3.73
N TYR A 13 14.88 8.09 -3.31
CA TYR A 13 16.26 8.57 -3.19
C TYR A 13 17.03 7.85 -2.09
N SER A 14 16.33 7.30 -1.10
CA SER A 14 16.90 6.47 -0.05
C SER A 14 15.93 5.35 0.34
N ILE A 15 16.46 4.14 0.48
CA ILE A 15 15.74 3.01 1.07
C ILE A 15 16.32 2.80 2.47
N PRO A 16 15.48 2.61 3.51
CA PRO A 16 15.97 2.32 4.86
C PRO A 16 16.91 1.12 4.86
N LYS A 17 18.03 1.20 5.61
CA LYS A 17 19.09 0.18 5.57
C LYS A 17 18.67 -1.18 6.14
N ASN A 18 17.62 -1.21 6.97
CA ASN A 18 17.20 -2.40 7.72
C ASN A 18 15.86 -2.98 7.23
N VAL A 19 15.46 -2.72 5.98
CA VAL A 19 14.23 -3.29 5.39
C VAL A 19 14.56 -3.96 4.07
N ASP A 20 13.91 -5.10 3.78
CA ASP A 20 13.98 -5.70 2.45
C ASP A 20 13.40 -4.71 1.43
N PRO A 21 14.14 -4.32 0.37
CA PRO A 21 13.65 -3.43 -0.67
C PRO A 21 12.30 -3.86 -1.28
N LYS A 22 12.03 -5.16 -1.37
CA LYS A 22 10.75 -5.69 -1.85
C LYS A 22 9.61 -5.38 -0.89
N ILE A 23 9.84 -5.53 0.42
CA ILE A 23 8.86 -5.19 1.45
C ILE A 23 8.58 -3.68 1.38
N TYR A 24 9.62 -2.86 1.32
CA TYR A 24 9.48 -1.42 1.17
C TYR A 24 8.66 -1.02 -0.07
N ASN A 25 9.00 -1.57 -1.24
CA ASN A 25 8.28 -1.28 -2.50
C ASN A 25 6.82 -1.75 -2.46
N LEU A 26 6.52 -2.87 -1.79
CA LEU A 26 5.15 -3.36 -1.61
C LEU A 26 4.37 -2.46 -0.65
N SER A 27 4.99 -1.96 0.43
CA SER A 27 4.38 -0.98 1.33
C SER A 27 4.03 0.30 0.57
N THR A 28 4.95 0.85 -0.22
CA THR A 28 4.69 2.04 -1.05
C THR A 28 3.60 1.79 -2.11
N ALA A 29 3.53 0.57 -2.65
CA ALA A 29 2.46 0.19 -3.57
C ALA A 29 1.09 0.19 -2.89
N PHE A 30 1.01 -0.27 -1.65
CA PHE A 30 -0.21 -0.31 -0.85
C PHE A 30 -0.67 1.11 -0.47
N GLU A 31 0.26 1.96 0.01
CA GLU A 31 0.00 3.37 0.30
C GLU A 31 -0.54 4.12 -0.94
N ALA A 32 0.00 3.85 -2.13
CA ALA A 32 -0.48 4.47 -3.36
C ALA A 32 -1.92 4.09 -3.72
N VAL A 33 -2.38 2.89 -3.34
CA VAL A 33 -3.78 2.48 -3.53
C VAL A 33 -4.68 3.19 -2.53
N ILE A 34 -4.28 3.25 -1.27
CA ILE A 34 -5.02 3.97 -0.21
C ILE A 34 -5.17 5.45 -0.58
N GLY A 35 -4.06 6.11 -0.93
CA GLY A 35 -4.08 7.53 -1.32
C GLY A 35 -4.92 7.78 -2.56
N TYR A 36 -4.93 6.85 -3.53
CA TYR A 36 -5.81 6.96 -4.68
C TYR A 36 -7.30 6.90 -4.28
N LEU A 37 -7.70 5.92 -3.47
CA LEU A 37 -9.10 5.76 -3.06
C LEU A 37 -9.58 6.97 -2.27
N HIS A 38 -8.75 7.49 -1.36
CA HIS A 38 -9.07 8.68 -0.59
C HIS A 38 -9.23 9.93 -1.48
N LEU A 39 -8.30 10.15 -2.42
CA LEU A 39 -8.40 11.30 -3.36
C LEU A 39 -9.51 11.17 -4.40
N ALA A 40 -10.07 9.97 -4.56
CA ALA A 40 -11.21 9.71 -5.44
C ALA A 40 -12.55 9.76 -4.70
N ASP A 41 -12.56 10.08 -3.40
CA ASP A 41 -13.75 10.05 -2.52
C ASP A 41 -14.43 8.66 -2.47
N GLU A 42 -13.67 7.58 -2.74
CA GLU A 42 -14.15 6.20 -2.77
C GLU A 42 -14.15 5.56 -1.37
N GLU A 43 -14.81 6.21 -0.40
CA GLU A 43 -14.74 5.90 1.04
C GLU A 43 -15.22 4.47 1.39
N THR A 44 -16.24 3.99 0.67
CA THR A 44 -16.73 2.60 0.87
C THR A 44 -15.62 1.60 0.52
N ARG A 45 -14.98 1.80 -0.64
CA ARG A 45 -13.92 0.90 -1.08
C ARG A 45 -12.66 1.03 -0.24
N LEU A 46 -12.33 2.24 0.21
CA LEU A 46 -11.24 2.47 1.14
C LEU A 46 -11.45 1.69 2.44
N THR A 47 -12.65 1.76 3.02
CA THR A 47 -13.02 1.04 4.24
C THR A 47 -12.89 -0.47 4.06
N GLU A 48 -13.44 -1.04 2.98
CA GLU A 48 -13.32 -2.47 2.66
C GLU A 48 -11.86 -2.94 2.59
N VAL A 49 -10.99 -2.16 1.94
CA VAL A 49 -9.57 -2.49 1.80
C VAL A 49 -8.88 -2.47 3.17
N MET A 50 -9.17 -1.47 4.00
CA MET A 50 -8.56 -1.32 5.33
C MET A 50 -9.04 -2.41 6.29
N GLU A 51 -10.32 -2.76 6.27
CA GLU A 51 -10.88 -3.86 7.06
C GLU A 51 -10.26 -5.19 6.65
N LYS A 52 -10.11 -5.45 5.34
CA LYS A 52 -9.46 -6.66 4.85
C LYS A 52 -7.99 -6.72 5.26
N ALA A 53 -7.29 -5.59 5.20
CA ALA A 53 -5.90 -5.51 5.66
C ALA A 53 -5.79 -5.84 7.15
N ARG A 54 -6.68 -5.29 7.98
CA ARG A 54 -6.78 -5.58 9.42
C ARG A 54 -7.02 -7.06 9.67
N GLU A 55 -8.00 -7.66 9.01
CA GLU A 55 -8.32 -9.08 9.12
C GLU A 55 -7.10 -9.96 8.79
N ILE A 56 -6.37 -9.64 7.71
CA ILE A 56 -5.16 -10.39 7.32
C ILE A 56 -4.07 -10.29 8.39
N VAL A 57 -3.92 -9.12 9.03
CA VAL A 57 -2.93 -8.92 10.10
C VAL A 57 -3.34 -9.68 11.37
N GLU A 58 -4.62 -9.63 11.75
CA GLU A 58 -5.14 -10.32 12.93
C GLU A 58 -5.14 -11.86 12.77
N ASN A 59 -5.38 -12.36 11.55
CA ASN A 59 -5.43 -13.80 11.25
C ASN A 59 -4.06 -14.42 10.93
N LYS A 60 -2.99 -13.63 10.82
CA LYS A 60 -1.61 -14.13 10.80
C LYS A 60 -1.22 -14.60 12.21
N LYS A 61 -1.64 -15.81 12.57
CA LYS A 61 -1.02 -16.60 13.64
C LYS A 61 0.30 -17.21 13.16
#